data_AF-M3ARV9-F1
#
_entry.id   AF-M3ARV9-F1
#
_cell.length_a   1.000
_cell.length_b   1.000
_cell.length_c   1.000
_cell.angle_alpha   90.00
_cell.angle_beta   90.00
_cell.angle_gamma   90.00
#
_symmetry.space_group_name_H-M   'P 1'
#
loop_
_entity.id
_entity.type
_entity.pdbx_description
1 polymer ?
#
loop_
_entity_poly.entity_id
_entity_poly.type
_entity_poly.pdbx_seq_one_letter_code
_entity_poly.pdbx_strand_id
1 'polypeptide(L)'
;MTALLRYQAALLLRSHRWLPPVLLYAALFAVGVRPGEPVLDSFGLAAGLLLPVAAWLVRVCVTNEPDAARDCAAAAARPWRVHLAGLLTGLGASLVLAAAGTAVVALISDPHSSRGRVAVPQAPAVGAGLTAAVSCALLGTAVGALCNRPLLRSAARSVPATVLAVFLVLLPGGSPANAAVTELVSASRSGAVSWPLLPLAVAAVFAAGAAAVACALSSRR
;
A
#
# COMPACT_ATOMS: atom_id res chain seq x y z
N MET A 1 18.17 11.50 -7.63
CA MET A 1 17.00 10.70 -7.20
C MET A 1 16.42 9.92 -8.36
N THR A 2 16.06 10.59 -9.46
CA THR A 2 15.49 9.98 -10.65
C THR A 2 16.29 8.79 -11.20
N ALA A 3 17.62 8.87 -11.24
CA ALA A 3 18.48 7.75 -11.66
C ALA A 3 18.34 6.51 -10.76
N LEU A 4 18.29 6.70 -9.43
CA LEU A 4 18.10 5.59 -8.48
C LEU A 4 16.71 4.98 -8.60
N LEU A 5 15.67 5.79 -8.81
CA LEU A 5 14.31 5.29 -9.03
C LEU A 5 14.23 4.47 -10.32
N ARG A 6 14.83 4.95 -11.42
CA ARG A 6 14.90 4.19 -12.67
C ARG A 6 15.63 2.87 -12.50
N TYR A 7 16.74 2.88 -11.75
CA TYR A 7 17.50 1.68 -11.44
C TYR A 7 16.68 0.68 -10.60
N GLN A 8 16.08 1.12 -9.49
CA GLN A 8 15.28 0.25 -8.63
C GLN A 8 14.02 -0.26 -9.34
N ALA A 9 13.36 0.56 -10.16
CA ALA A 9 12.23 0.13 -10.98
C ALA A 9 12.64 -0.93 -12.02
N ALA A 10 13.77 -0.74 -12.71
CA ALA A 10 14.29 -1.73 -13.64
C ALA A 10 14.65 -3.05 -12.92
N LEU A 11 15.25 -2.96 -11.74
CA LEU A 11 15.59 -4.11 -10.92
C LEU A 11 14.32 -4.86 -10.46
N LEU A 12 13.29 -4.12 -10.03
CA LEU A 12 11.99 -4.69 -9.65
C LEU A 12 11.40 -5.45 -10.83
N LEU A 13 11.26 -4.80 -11.99
CA LEU A 13 10.65 -5.40 -13.18
C LEU A 13 11.37 -6.69 -13.61
N ARG A 14 12.71 -6.67 -13.63
CA ARG A 14 13.54 -7.80 -14.07
C ARG A 14 13.63 -8.95 -13.06
N SER A 15 13.38 -8.70 -11.77
CA SER A 15 13.51 -9.76 -10.76
C SER A 15 12.30 -10.69 -10.72
N HIS A 16 11.18 -10.31 -11.33
CA HIS A 16 9.90 -11.03 -11.29
C HIS A 16 9.35 -11.31 -9.87
N ARG A 17 10.02 -10.82 -8.83
CA ARG A 17 9.61 -10.97 -7.42
C ARG A 17 8.38 -10.14 -7.06
N TRP A 18 7.95 -9.26 -7.96
CA TRP A 18 6.69 -8.53 -7.88
C TRP A 18 5.49 -9.39 -8.29
N LEU A 19 5.68 -10.51 -8.99
CA LEU A 19 4.59 -11.37 -9.44
C LEU A 19 3.78 -11.95 -8.26
N PRO A 20 4.39 -12.58 -7.23
CA PRO A 20 3.60 -13.15 -6.13
C PRO A 20 2.67 -12.16 -5.40
N PRO A 21 3.11 -10.96 -4.98
CA PRO A 21 2.22 -10.02 -4.31
C PRO A 21 1.11 -9.49 -5.23
N VAL A 22 1.41 -9.25 -6.52
CA VAL A 22 0.41 -8.77 -7.49
C VAL A 22 -0.61 -9.86 -7.81
N LEU A 23 -0.17 -11.11 -8.00
CA LEU A 23 -1.06 -12.25 -8.21
C LEU A 23 -1.94 -12.52 -7.00
N LEU A 24 -1.38 -12.40 -5.78
CA LEU A 24 -2.17 -12.51 -4.56
C LEU A 24 -3.25 -11.43 -4.48
N TYR A 25 -2.91 -10.18 -4.80
CA TYR A 25 -3.89 -9.09 -4.86
C TYR A 25 -4.98 -9.40 -5.88
N ALA A 26 -4.61 -9.76 -7.10
CA ALA A 26 -5.55 -10.06 -8.17
C ALA A 26 -6.48 -11.23 -7.82
N ALA A 27 -5.95 -12.30 -7.20
CA ALA A 27 -6.74 -13.45 -6.78
C ALA A 27 -7.73 -13.07 -5.67
N LEU A 28 -7.28 -12.38 -4.62
CA LEU A 28 -8.15 -11.95 -3.52
C LEU A 28 -9.20 -10.93 -4.00
N PHE A 29 -8.81 -10.04 -4.90
CA PHE A 29 -9.71 -9.08 -5.53
C PHE A 29 -10.78 -9.79 -6.37
N ALA A 30 -10.40 -10.75 -7.21
CA ALA A 30 -11.35 -11.50 -8.04
C ALA A 30 -12.32 -12.36 -7.21
N VAL A 31 -11.91 -12.82 -6.04
CA VAL A 31 -12.78 -13.55 -5.10
C VAL A 31 -13.70 -12.60 -4.33
N GLY A 32 -13.19 -11.43 -3.93
CA GLY A 32 -13.86 -10.51 -3.01
C GLY A 32 -14.67 -9.39 -3.66
N VAL A 33 -14.48 -9.10 -4.94
CA VAL A 33 -15.24 -8.07 -5.67
C VAL A 33 -16.05 -8.73 -6.77
N ARG A 34 -17.38 -8.62 -6.69
CA ARG A 34 -18.29 -9.15 -7.72
C ARG A 34 -18.95 -8.03 -8.52
N PRO A 35 -19.23 -8.27 -9.82
CA PRO A 35 -19.96 -7.29 -10.63
C PRO A 35 -21.35 -7.04 -10.05
N GLY A 36 -21.75 -5.76 -10.00
CA GLY A 36 -23.03 -5.33 -9.43
C GLY A 36 -23.06 -5.16 -7.91
N GLU A 37 -21.94 -5.37 -7.21
CA GLU A 37 -21.85 -5.02 -5.79
C GLU A 37 -21.78 -3.49 -5.58
N PRO A 38 -22.22 -3.00 -4.40
CA PRO A 38 -22.18 -1.58 -4.07
C PRO A 38 -20.76 -1.01 -4.16
N VAL A 39 -20.58 0.05 -4.95
CA VAL A 39 -19.25 0.58 -5.31
C VAL A 39 -18.37 0.96 -4.10
N LEU A 40 -18.95 1.48 -3.02
CA LEU A 40 -18.19 1.84 -1.81
C LEU A 40 -17.68 0.63 -1.03
N ASP A 41 -18.44 -0.47 -1.00
CA ASP A 41 -18.06 -1.69 -0.28
C ASP A 41 -16.92 -2.40 -1.03
N SER A 42 -17.03 -2.47 -2.37
CA SER A 42 -15.97 -2.99 -3.24
C SER A 42 -14.69 -2.15 -3.14
N PHE A 43 -14.78 -0.81 -3.04
CA PHE A 43 -13.61 0.03 -2.79
C PHE A 43 -12.96 -0.23 -1.43
N GLY A 44 -13.76 -0.41 -0.38
CA GLY A 44 -13.26 -0.74 0.96
C GLY A 44 -12.46 -2.04 0.97
N LEU A 45 -12.98 -3.09 0.33
CA LEU A 45 -12.31 -4.38 0.21
C LEU A 45 -11.03 -4.28 -0.64
N ALA A 46 -11.10 -3.60 -1.78
CA ALA A 46 -9.95 -3.41 -2.67
C ALA A 46 -8.81 -2.62 -2.00
N ALA A 47 -9.13 -1.61 -1.21
CA ALA A 47 -8.16 -0.83 -0.44
C ALA A 47 -7.55 -1.66 0.70
N GLY A 48 -8.37 -2.40 1.46
CA GLY A 48 -7.91 -3.24 2.56
C GLY A 48 -6.90 -4.32 2.12
N LEU A 49 -7.19 -4.99 0.99
CA LEU A 49 -6.30 -6.00 0.41
C LEU A 49 -4.95 -5.43 -0.05
N LEU A 50 -4.89 -4.12 -0.34
CA LEU A 50 -3.68 -3.48 -0.84
C LEU A 50 -2.63 -3.32 0.26
N LEU A 51 -3.02 -3.22 1.53
CA LEU A 51 -2.09 -2.98 2.66
C LEU A 51 -1.01 -4.08 2.80
N PRO A 52 -1.35 -5.39 2.89
CA PRO A 52 -0.34 -6.45 2.94
C PRO A 52 0.50 -6.54 1.66
N VAL A 53 -0.13 -6.27 0.52
CA VAL A 53 0.52 -6.32 -0.80
C VAL A 53 1.55 -5.22 -0.92
N ALA A 54 1.23 -4.01 -0.47
CA ALA A 54 2.15 -2.88 -0.44
C ALA A 54 3.34 -3.15 0.50
N ALA A 55 3.10 -3.71 1.69
CA ALA A 55 4.17 -4.11 2.59
C ALA A 55 5.11 -5.15 1.97
N TRP A 56 4.56 -6.12 1.23
CA TRP A 56 5.35 -7.10 0.50
C TRP A 56 6.11 -6.48 -0.68
N LEU A 57 5.50 -5.60 -1.47
CA LEU A 57 6.19 -4.90 -2.57
C LEU A 57 7.36 -4.06 -2.05
N VAL A 58 7.19 -3.35 -0.94
CA VAL A 58 8.28 -2.63 -0.27
C VAL A 58 9.38 -3.59 0.16
N ARG A 59 9.04 -4.72 0.79
CA ARG A 59 10.01 -5.78 1.12
C ARG A 59 10.80 -6.23 -0.09
N VAL A 60 10.14 -6.50 -1.22
CA VAL A 60 10.81 -6.90 -2.46
C VAL A 60 11.79 -5.82 -2.87
N CYS A 61 11.38 -4.55 -2.94
CA CYS A 61 12.27 -3.46 -3.37
C CYS A 61 13.48 -3.29 -2.45
N VAL A 62 13.32 -3.36 -1.13
CA VAL A 62 14.44 -3.20 -0.18
C VAL A 62 15.34 -4.43 -0.07
N THR A 63 14.94 -5.59 -0.61
CA THR A 63 15.72 -6.84 -0.57
C THR A 63 16.16 -7.34 -1.96
N ASN A 64 15.77 -6.64 -3.03
CA ASN A 64 16.02 -7.09 -4.40
C ASN A 64 17.51 -6.99 -4.80
N GLU A 65 18.17 -5.95 -4.31
CA GLU A 65 19.55 -5.64 -4.65
C GLU A 65 20.54 -6.48 -3.83
N PRO A 66 21.51 -7.16 -4.49
CA PRO A 66 22.61 -7.86 -3.82
C PRO A 66 23.45 -6.91 -2.97
N ASP A 67 24.07 -7.42 -1.90
CA ASP A 67 24.83 -6.60 -0.95
C ASP A 67 25.99 -5.85 -1.62
N ALA A 68 26.78 -6.52 -2.46
CA ALA A 68 27.89 -5.88 -3.18
C ALA A 68 27.45 -4.73 -4.11
N ALA A 69 26.31 -4.90 -4.81
CA ALA A 69 25.76 -3.85 -5.66
C ALA A 69 25.25 -2.67 -4.84
N ARG A 70 24.62 -2.95 -3.70
CA ARG A 70 24.13 -1.95 -2.76
C ARG A 70 25.27 -1.14 -2.14
N ASP A 71 26.40 -1.76 -1.82
CA ASP A 71 27.57 -1.07 -1.28
C ASP A 71 28.16 -0.09 -2.32
N CYS A 72 28.21 -0.50 -3.59
CA CYS A 72 28.60 0.38 -4.69
C CYS A 72 27.63 1.56 -4.85
N ALA A 73 26.32 1.29 -4.83
CA ALA A 73 25.29 2.32 -4.93
C ALA A 73 25.34 3.29 -3.72
N ALA A 74 25.60 2.76 -2.53
CA ALA A 74 25.72 3.54 -1.30
C ALA A 74 26.97 4.44 -1.33
N ALA A 75 28.11 3.94 -1.83
CA ALA A 75 29.32 4.72 -2.04
C ALA A 75 29.09 5.85 -3.06
N ALA A 76 28.38 5.58 -4.16
CA ALA A 76 28.14 6.57 -5.21
C ALA A 76 27.06 7.61 -4.85
N ALA A 77 26.02 7.22 -4.11
CA ALA A 77 24.80 8.03 -3.96
C ALA A 77 24.36 8.31 -2.51
N ARG A 78 25.06 7.78 -1.50
CA ARG A 78 24.73 7.73 -0.06
C ARG A 78 23.74 6.60 0.32
N PRO A 79 23.97 5.87 1.43
CA PRO A 79 23.12 4.75 1.86
C PRO A 79 21.63 5.09 2.00
N TRP A 80 21.31 6.23 2.61
CA TRP A 80 19.92 6.66 2.83
C TRP A 80 19.17 6.94 1.52
N ARG A 81 19.89 7.45 0.50
CA ARG A 81 19.32 7.76 -0.82
C ARG A 81 18.98 6.48 -1.58
N VAL A 82 19.81 5.45 -1.45
CA VAL A 82 19.57 4.12 -2.03
C VAL A 82 18.39 3.44 -1.34
N HIS A 83 18.33 3.49 -0.01
CA HIS A 83 17.22 2.91 0.74
C HIS A 83 15.88 3.61 0.45
N LEU A 84 15.87 4.95 0.45
CA LEU A 84 14.69 5.74 0.11
C LEU A 84 14.20 5.43 -1.31
N ALA A 85 15.10 5.27 -2.28
CA ALA A 85 14.71 4.90 -3.64
C ALA A 85 13.99 3.54 -3.69
N GLY A 86 14.43 2.56 -2.89
CA GLY A 86 13.72 1.29 -2.74
C GLY A 86 12.31 1.44 -2.16
N LEU A 87 12.17 2.23 -1.09
CA LEU A 87 10.86 2.52 -0.48
C LEU A 87 9.91 3.22 -1.46
N LEU A 88 10.40 4.26 -2.15
CA LEU A 88 9.62 5.01 -3.13
C LEU A 88 9.23 4.16 -4.34
N THR A 89 10.09 3.22 -4.76
CA THR A 89 9.76 2.29 -5.84
C THR A 89 8.65 1.32 -5.42
N GLY A 90 8.71 0.80 -4.20
CA GLY A 90 7.66 -0.07 -3.64
C GLY A 90 6.33 0.67 -3.45
N LEU A 91 6.37 1.91 -2.96
CA LEU A 91 5.19 2.80 -2.88
C LEU A 91 4.63 3.06 -4.28
N GLY A 92 5.47 3.44 -5.25
CA GLY A 92 5.05 3.68 -6.63
C GLY A 92 4.36 2.48 -7.26
N ALA A 93 4.91 1.27 -7.11
CA ALA A 93 4.29 0.04 -7.58
C ALA A 93 2.93 -0.21 -6.91
N SER A 94 2.83 0.06 -5.60
CA SER A 94 1.58 -0.09 -4.84
C SER A 94 0.52 0.93 -5.29
N LEU A 95 0.92 2.16 -5.63
CA LEU A 95 0.02 3.21 -6.14
C LEU A 95 -0.49 2.88 -7.55
N VAL A 96 0.35 2.29 -8.41
CA VAL A 96 -0.11 1.79 -9.72
C VAL A 96 -1.15 0.69 -9.53
N LEU A 97 -0.93 -0.23 -8.59
CA LEU A 97 -1.88 -1.29 -8.27
C LEU A 97 -3.18 -0.73 -7.65
N ALA A 98 -3.07 0.28 -6.78
CA ALA A 98 -4.22 1.02 -6.24
C ALA A 98 -5.07 1.61 -7.36
N ALA A 99 -4.45 2.35 -8.27
CA ALA A 99 -5.14 2.98 -9.39
C ALA A 99 -5.81 1.95 -10.31
N ALA A 100 -5.12 0.84 -10.59
CA ALA A 100 -5.68 -0.26 -11.38
C ALA A 100 -6.88 -0.90 -10.68
N GLY A 101 -6.76 -1.22 -9.38
CA GLY A 101 -7.85 -1.78 -8.58
C GLY A 101 -9.06 -0.85 -8.51
N THR A 102 -8.84 0.46 -8.26
CA THR A 102 -9.91 1.47 -8.28
C THR A 102 -10.58 1.56 -9.65
N ALA A 103 -9.80 1.57 -10.74
CA ALA A 103 -10.35 1.62 -12.09
C ALA A 103 -11.24 0.41 -12.39
N VAL A 104 -10.81 -0.80 -11.99
CA VAL A 104 -11.60 -2.02 -12.15
C VAL A 104 -12.90 -1.94 -11.35
N VAL A 105 -12.85 -1.56 -10.06
CA VAL A 105 -14.06 -1.39 -9.22
C VAL A 105 -15.02 -0.38 -9.85
N ALA A 106 -14.51 0.77 -10.33
CA ALA A 106 -15.33 1.80 -10.95
C ALA A 106 -16.06 1.32 -12.23
N LEU A 107 -15.51 0.33 -12.92
CA LEU A 107 -16.08 -0.23 -14.15
C LEU A 107 -17.11 -1.35 -13.89
N ILE A 108 -16.94 -2.13 -12.83
CA ILE A 108 -17.74 -3.36 -12.59
C ILE A 108 -18.80 -3.21 -11.50
N SER A 109 -18.66 -2.24 -10.60
CA SER A 109 -19.55 -2.07 -9.46
C SER A 109 -20.76 -1.19 -9.80
N ASP A 110 -21.85 -1.41 -9.06
CA ASP A 110 -23.08 -0.64 -9.22
C ASP A 110 -22.93 0.74 -8.54
N PRO A 111 -23.17 1.86 -9.24
CA PRO A 111 -23.10 3.22 -8.66
C PRO A 111 -24.27 3.54 -7.71
N HIS A 112 -24.81 2.55 -7.01
CA HIS A 112 -25.87 2.71 -6.02
C HIS A 112 -25.37 2.36 -4.61
N SER A 113 -26.00 2.96 -3.61
CA SER A 113 -25.72 2.63 -2.21
C SER A 113 -26.07 1.16 -1.90
N SER A 114 -25.54 0.62 -0.80
CA SER A 114 -25.77 -0.79 -0.41
C SER A 114 -27.25 -1.17 -0.23
N ARG A 115 -28.13 -0.18 -0.03
CA ARG A 115 -29.58 -0.38 0.06
C ARG A 115 -30.33 -0.20 -1.27
N GLY A 116 -29.63 0.12 -2.36
CA GLY A 116 -30.21 0.39 -3.69
C GLY A 116 -31.09 1.64 -3.76
N ARG A 117 -31.08 2.50 -2.72
CA ARG A 117 -32.04 3.62 -2.59
C ARG A 117 -31.52 4.95 -3.10
N VAL A 118 -30.20 5.10 -3.27
CA VAL A 118 -29.57 6.38 -3.60
C VAL A 118 -28.48 6.15 -4.63
N ALA A 119 -28.60 6.83 -5.77
CA ALA A 119 -27.53 6.90 -6.76
C ALA A 119 -26.34 7.66 -6.16
N VAL A 120 -25.18 7.02 -6.15
CA VAL A 120 -23.93 7.62 -5.66
C VAL A 120 -23.22 8.23 -6.86
N PRO A 121 -22.91 9.54 -6.85
CA PRO A 121 -22.15 10.15 -7.92
C PRO A 121 -20.78 9.46 -8.05
N GLN A 122 -20.45 8.97 -9.25
CA GLN A 122 -19.27 8.13 -9.49
C GLN A 122 -17.95 8.86 -9.21
N ALA A 123 -17.82 10.13 -9.61
CA ALA A 123 -16.59 10.90 -9.41
C ALA A 123 -16.16 11.03 -7.94
N PRO A 124 -17.02 11.44 -6.99
CA PRO A 124 -16.65 11.51 -5.58
C PRO A 124 -16.49 10.12 -4.94
N ALA A 125 -17.20 9.08 -5.42
CA ALA A 125 -16.98 7.71 -4.96
C ALA A 125 -15.58 7.18 -5.34
N VAL A 126 -15.15 7.42 -6.57
CA VAL A 126 -13.79 7.10 -7.05
C VAL A 126 -12.75 7.87 -6.26
N GLY A 127 -12.99 9.16 -5.96
CA GLY A 127 -12.13 9.96 -5.11
C GLY A 127 -11.95 9.38 -3.71
N ALA A 128 -13.07 9.01 -3.06
CA ALA A 128 -13.04 8.36 -1.74
C ALA A 128 -12.30 7.01 -1.77
N GLY A 129 -12.58 6.17 -2.77
CA GLY A 129 -11.89 4.89 -2.96
C GLY A 129 -10.38 5.05 -3.18
N LEU A 130 -9.96 6.03 -3.99
CA LEU A 130 -8.55 6.37 -4.19
C LEU A 130 -7.89 6.81 -2.89
N THR A 131 -8.50 7.72 -2.14
CA THR A 131 -7.91 8.19 -0.88
C THR A 131 -7.72 7.06 0.13
N ALA A 132 -8.67 6.14 0.21
CA ALA A 132 -8.55 4.94 1.05
C ALA A 132 -7.43 4.02 0.54
N ALA A 133 -7.37 3.73 -0.76
CA ALA A 133 -6.32 2.90 -1.34
C ALA A 133 -4.92 3.51 -1.12
N VAL A 134 -4.77 4.83 -1.27
CA VAL A 134 -3.52 5.55 -0.97
C VAL A 134 -3.17 5.45 0.51
N SER A 135 -4.14 5.59 1.42
CA SER A 135 -3.89 5.43 2.86
C SER A 135 -3.39 4.01 3.20
N CYS A 136 -4.01 2.97 2.62
CA CYS A 136 -3.59 1.58 2.79
C CYS A 136 -2.21 1.31 2.18
N ALA A 137 -1.89 1.92 1.02
CA ALA A 137 -0.56 1.83 0.42
C ALA A 137 0.50 2.48 1.31
N LEU A 138 0.24 3.67 1.85
CA LEU A 138 1.14 4.37 2.77
C LEU A 138 1.39 3.57 4.05
N LEU A 139 0.34 3.05 4.68
CA LEU A 139 0.46 2.20 5.87
C LEU A 139 1.21 0.90 5.56
N GLY A 140 0.90 0.24 4.44
CA GLY A 140 1.65 -0.92 3.98
C GLY A 140 3.12 -0.61 3.76
N THR A 141 3.46 0.56 3.19
CA THR A 141 4.86 0.98 3.03
C THR A 141 5.55 1.26 4.36
N ALA A 142 4.85 1.81 5.34
CA ALA A 142 5.39 2.02 6.69
C ALA A 142 5.71 0.67 7.36
N VAL A 143 4.77 -0.29 7.29
CA VAL A 143 4.98 -1.66 7.77
C VAL A 143 6.16 -2.30 7.04
N GLY A 144 6.22 -2.18 5.71
CA GLY A 144 7.32 -2.69 4.90
C GLY A 144 8.67 -2.07 5.26
N ALA A 145 8.71 -0.78 5.59
CA ALA A 145 9.92 -0.08 6.01
C ALA A 145 10.41 -0.53 7.40
N LEU A 146 9.49 -0.74 8.35
CA LEU A 146 9.82 -1.11 9.73
C LEU A 146 10.09 -2.61 9.92
N CYS A 147 9.41 -3.48 9.17
CA CYS A 147 9.50 -4.93 9.31
C CYS A 147 10.60 -5.58 8.45
N ASN A 148 11.41 -4.79 7.74
CA ASN A 148 12.49 -5.28 6.90
C ASN A 148 13.83 -4.63 7.26
N ARG A 149 14.88 -4.92 6.48
CA ARG A 149 16.20 -4.29 6.64
C ARG A 149 16.01 -2.77 6.55
N PRO A 150 16.55 -1.97 7.50
CA PRO A 150 17.68 -2.29 8.40
C PRO A 150 17.34 -2.94 9.75
N LEU A 151 16.06 -2.98 10.16
CA LEU A 151 15.61 -3.42 11.48
C LEU A 151 15.59 -4.96 11.60
N LEU A 152 15.02 -5.65 10.63
CA LEU A 152 14.94 -7.11 10.59
C LEU A 152 15.71 -7.67 9.40
N ARG A 153 16.87 -8.28 9.67
CA ARG A 153 17.76 -8.86 8.65
C ARG A 153 17.40 -10.28 8.22
N SER A 154 16.75 -11.06 9.09
CA SER A 154 16.39 -12.44 8.78
C SER A 154 15.02 -12.52 8.13
N ALA A 155 14.94 -13.16 6.96
CA ALA A 155 13.68 -13.44 6.27
C ALA A 155 12.68 -14.13 7.20
N ALA A 156 13.16 -15.09 8.00
CA ALA A 156 12.37 -15.87 8.97
C ALA A 156 11.74 -15.01 10.08
N ARG A 157 12.28 -13.83 10.38
CA ARG A 157 11.69 -12.87 11.34
C ARG A 157 10.88 -11.77 10.66
N SER A 158 11.30 -11.35 9.46
CA SER A 158 10.61 -10.29 8.72
C SER A 158 9.19 -10.68 8.30
N VAL A 159 8.99 -11.92 7.84
CA VAL A 159 7.70 -12.40 7.35
C VAL A 159 6.66 -12.47 8.47
N PRO A 160 6.89 -13.16 9.60
CA PRO A 160 5.91 -13.19 10.69
C PRO A 160 5.70 -11.81 11.31
N ALA A 161 6.74 -10.97 11.39
CA ALA A 161 6.59 -9.59 11.88
C ALA A 161 5.73 -8.73 10.95
N THR A 162 5.90 -8.88 9.62
CA THR A 162 5.06 -8.18 8.63
C THR A 162 3.61 -8.64 8.73
N VAL A 163 3.38 -9.95 8.84
CA VAL A 163 2.04 -10.51 9.04
C VAL A 163 1.43 -9.94 10.33
N LEU A 164 2.12 -10.06 11.46
CA LEU A 164 1.61 -9.57 12.74
C LEU A 164 1.35 -8.06 12.73
N ALA A 165 2.23 -7.26 12.11
CA ALA A 165 2.04 -5.82 11.97
C ALA A 165 0.85 -5.48 11.06
N VAL A 166 0.65 -6.20 9.95
CA VAL A 166 -0.54 -6.04 9.10
C VAL A 166 -1.79 -6.34 9.91
N PHE A 167 -1.82 -7.43 10.67
CA PHE A 167 -2.95 -7.78 11.53
C PHE A 167 -3.22 -6.70 12.59
N LEU A 168 -2.17 -6.21 13.28
CA LEU A 168 -2.29 -5.13 14.25
C LEU A 168 -2.70 -3.79 13.64
N VAL A 169 -2.37 -3.54 12.38
CA VAL A 169 -2.82 -2.34 11.66
C VAL A 169 -4.23 -2.54 11.09
N LEU A 170 -4.71 -3.76 10.85
CA LEU A 170 -6.00 -3.95 10.18
C LEU A 170 -7.17 -4.18 11.16
N LEU A 171 -6.92 -4.88 12.27
CA LEU A 171 -7.96 -5.43 13.14
C LEU A 171 -8.45 -4.50 14.27
N PRO A 172 -7.62 -3.69 14.94
CA PRO A 172 -8.11 -2.86 16.03
C PRO A 172 -9.03 -1.76 15.49
N GLY A 173 -10.21 -1.60 16.09
CA GLY A 173 -11.19 -0.57 15.70
C GLY A 173 -10.68 0.89 15.79
N GLY A 174 -9.54 1.12 16.45
CA GLY A 174 -8.86 2.42 16.51
C GLY A 174 -7.76 2.63 15.47
N SER A 175 -7.51 1.67 14.58
CA SER A 175 -6.48 1.80 13.54
C SER A 175 -6.91 2.80 12.45
N PRO A 176 -5.99 3.62 11.90
CA PRO A 176 -6.28 4.49 10.76
C PRO A 176 -6.73 3.72 9.50
N ALA A 177 -6.25 2.49 9.28
CA ALA A 177 -6.72 1.65 8.17
C ALA A 177 -8.16 1.17 8.42
N ASN A 178 -8.44 0.74 9.65
CA ASN A 178 -9.77 0.29 10.04
C ASN A 178 -10.78 1.46 10.00
N ALA A 179 -10.36 2.66 10.42
CA ALA A 179 -11.15 3.87 10.33
C ALA A 179 -11.45 4.27 8.88
N ALA A 180 -10.48 4.21 7.97
CA ALA A 180 -10.71 4.49 6.54
C ALA A 180 -11.73 3.52 5.92
N VAL A 181 -11.60 2.22 6.23
CA VAL A 181 -12.54 1.18 5.75
C VAL A 181 -13.92 1.35 6.40
N THR A 182 -13.97 1.61 7.71
CA THR A 182 -15.22 1.79 8.46
C THR A 182 -15.96 3.07 8.05
N GLU A 183 -15.24 4.15 7.73
CA GLU A 183 -15.85 5.36 7.16
C GLU A 183 -16.46 5.09 5.79
N LEU A 184 -15.77 4.37 4.90
CA LEU A 184 -16.33 3.96 3.60
C LEU A 184 -17.59 3.09 3.77
N VAL A 185 -17.56 2.11 4.66
CA VAL A 185 -18.72 1.23 4.95
C VAL A 185 -19.87 2.00 5.64
N SER A 186 -19.55 3.03 6.42
CA SER A 186 -20.56 3.88 7.06
C SER A 186 -21.15 4.90 6.09
N ALA A 187 -20.34 5.45 5.18
CA ALA A 187 -20.75 6.29 4.05
C ALA A 187 -21.64 5.54 3.05
N SER A 188 -21.33 4.26 2.79
CA SER A 188 -22.15 3.35 1.98
C SER A 188 -23.56 3.18 2.56
N ARG A 189 -23.67 3.17 3.91
CA ARG A 189 -24.94 3.03 4.63
C ARG A 189 -25.73 4.34 4.74
N SER A 190 -25.06 5.50 4.74
CA SER A 190 -25.69 6.82 4.90
C SER A 190 -25.92 7.58 3.59
N GLY A 191 -25.26 7.19 2.49
CA GLY A 191 -25.35 7.84 1.19
C GLY A 191 -24.61 9.18 1.09
N ALA A 192 -23.88 9.58 2.13
CA ALA A 192 -23.07 10.80 2.16
C ALA A 192 -21.60 10.46 1.87
N VAL A 193 -21.01 11.10 0.85
CA VAL A 193 -19.60 10.85 0.49
C VAL A 193 -18.69 11.56 1.50
N SER A 194 -18.20 10.82 2.49
CA SER A 194 -17.15 11.27 3.41
C SER A 194 -15.77 10.96 2.82
N TRP A 195 -14.90 11.97 2.81
CA TRP A 195 -13.53 11.84 2.33
C TRP A 195 -12.63 11.47 3.52
N PRO A 196 -11.95 10.31 3.52
CA PRO A 196 -11.08 9.87 4.63
C PRO A 196 -9.73 10.63 4.62
N LEU A 197 -9.78 11.96 4.70
CA LEU A 197 -8.62 12.85 4.70
C LEU A 197 -7.80 12.72 5.99
N LEU A 198 -8.46 12.49 7.13
CA LEU A 198 -7.79 12.29 8.41
C LEU A 198 -6.99 10.98 8.44
N PRO A 199 -7.55 9.80 8.06
CA PRO A 199 -6.76 8.58 7.87
C PRO A 199 -5.59 8.75 6.90
N LEU A 200 -5.78 9.48 5.81
CA LEU A 200 -4.73 9.75 4.83
C LEU A 200 -3.58 10.57 5.45
N ALA A 201 -3.90 11.64 6.18
CA ALA A 201 -2.89 12.47 6.85
C ALA A 201 -2.11 11.67 7.89
N VAL A 202 -2.80 10.88 8.72
CA VAL A 202 -2.16 10.01 9.73
C VAL A 202 -1.26 8.96 9.05
N ALA A 203 -1.74 8.32 7.98
CA ALA A 203 -0.96 7.36 7.21
C ALA A 203 0.29 8.01 6.58
N ALA A 204 0.18 9.23 6.06
CA ALA A 204 1.29 9.97 5.48
C ALA A 204 2.36 10.31 6.53
N VAL A 205 1.95 10.81 7.70
CA VAL A 205 2.87 11.10 8.81
C VAL A 205 3.57 9.83 9.28
N PHE A 206 2.83 8.74 9.43
CA PHE A 206 3.38 7.46 9.88
C PHE A 206 4.37 6.87 8.85
N ALA A 207 4.02 6.91 7.57
CA ALA A 207 4.90 6.48 6.48
C ALA A 207 6.17 7.34 6.38
N ALA A 208 6.04 8.66 6.52
CA ALA A 208 7.19 9.58 6.53
C ALA A 208 8.11 9.31 7.74
N GLY A 209 7.54 9.11 8.94
CA GLY A 209 8.30 8.77 10.13
C GLY A 209 9.02 7.42 10.01
N ALA A 210 8.32 6.39 9.53
CA ALA A 210 8.91 5.07 9.27
C ALA A 210 10.04 5.13 8.24
N ALA A 211 9.83 5.85 7.13
CA ALA A 211 10.85 6.05 6.11
C ALA A 211 12.06 6.82 6.65
N ALA A 212 11.84 7.87 7.46
CA ALA A 212 12.90 8.64 8.09
C ALA A 212 13.74 7.77 9.04
N VAL A 213 13.09 6.98 9.90
CA VAL A 213 13.77 6.04 10.81
C VAL A 213 14.58 5.01 10.02
N ALA A 214 13.97 4.38 9.01
CA ALA A 214 14.65 3.38 8.19
C ALA A 214 15.85 3.97 7.43
N CYS A 215 15.69 5.18 6.86
CA CYS A 215 16.77 5.90 6.19
C CYS A 215 17.90 6.29 7.16
N ALA A 216 17.57 6.80 8.35
CA ALA A 216 18.57 7.16 9.36
C ALA A 216 19.37 5.94 9.85
N LEU A 217 18.70 4.80 10.06
CA LEU A 217 19.35 3.55 10.42
C LEU A 217 20.22 3.00 9.27
N SER A 218 19.82 3.21 8.02
CA SER A 218 20.62 2.82 6.85
C SER A 218 21.90 3.65 6.70
N SER A 219 21.91 4.90 7.14
CA SER A 219 23.10 5.77 7.10
C SER A 219 24.13 5.50 8.20
N ARG A 220 23.77 4.74 9.24
CA ARG A 220 24.66 4.40 10.36
C ARG A 220 25.45 3.10 10.13
N ARG A 221 25.32 2.50 8.95
CA ARG A 221 25.86 1.20 8.58
C ARG A 221 26.50 1.28 7.20
#